data_AF-A0A6N9HMY4-F1
#
_entry.id   AF-A0A6N9HMY4-F1
#
_cell.length_a   1.000
_cell.length_b   1.000
_cell.length_c   1.000
_cell.angle_alpha   90.00
_cell.angle_beta   90.00
_cell.angle_gamma   90.00
#
_symmetry.space_group_name_H-M   'P 1'
#
loop_
_entity.id
_entity.type
_entity.pdbx_description
1 polymer ?
#
loop_
_entity_poly.entity_id
_entity_poly.type
_entity_poly.pdbx_seq_one_letter_code
_entity_poly.pdbx_strand_id
1 'polypeptide(L)'
;MGIEYKIKFAMPMDFEPSALFRKLPSPIERSAMAEIYNYAVESDGFYFVDHLVNREIASVALRLFIDEALTHSPSIQIIEP
;
A
#
# COMPACT_ATOMS: atom_id res chain seq x y z
N MET A 1 -7.06 15.35 5.30
CA MET A 1 -7.84 14.12 5.08
C MET A 1 -7.27 13.46 3.84
N GLY A 2 -6.68 12.28 4.00
CA GLY A 2 -6.18 11.47 2.88
C GLY A 2 -7.29 10.58 2.32
N ILE A 3 -6.93 9.71 1.39
CA ILE A 3 -7.79 8.60 0.93
C ILE A 3 -7.23 7.31 1.50
N GLU A 4 -8.09 6.51 2.11
CA GLU A 4 -7.71 5.27 2.76
C GLU A 4 -8.19 4.08 1.92
N TYR A 5 -7.36 3.05 1.83
CA TYR A 5 -7.62 1.86 1.04
C TYR A 5 -7.32 0.63 1.91
N LYS A 6 -8.36 -0.15 2.21
CA LYS A 6 -8.19 -1.50 2.75
C LYS A 6 -8.20 -2.51 1.61
N ILE A 7 -7.06 -3.13 1.36
CA ILE A 7 -6.83 -4.14 0.32
C ILE A 7 -6.87 -5.52 0.98
N LYS A 8 -8.02 -6.19 0.93
CA LYS A 8 -8.21 -7.52 1.52
C LYS A 8 -7.87 -8.63 0.53
N PHE A 9 -7.17 -9.64 1.01
CA PHE A 9 -6.88 -10.85 0.25
C PHE A 9 -6.57 -12.03 1.17
N ALA A 10 -6.53 -13.25 0.63
CA ALA A 10 -6.13 -14.43 1.39
C ALA A 10 -4.61 -14.38 1.66
N MET A 11 -4.20 -13.72 2.74
CA MET A 11 -2.79 -13.57 3.10
C MET A 11 -2.20 -14.92 3.56
N PRO A 12 -1.05 -15.34 3.00
CA PRO A 12 -0.33 -16.53 3.47
C PRO A 12 0.13 -16.36 4.93
N MET A 13 0.15 -17.46 5.70
CA MET A 13 0.61 -17.43 7.11
C MET A 13 2.10 -17.04 7.25
N ASP A 14 2.90 -17.28 6.22
CA ASP A 14 4.33 -17.00 6.12
C ASP A 14 4.63 -15.81 5.20
N PHE A 15 3.69 -14.88 5.08
CA PHE A 15 3.85 -13.71 4.22
C PHE A 15 5.07 -12.86 4.65
N GLU A 16 6.02 -12.71 3.72
CA GLU A 16 7.25 -11.94 3.89
C GLU A 16 7.24 -10.64 3.06
N PRO A 17 6.95 -9.47 3.67
CA PRO A 17 6.79 -8.21 2.93
C PRO A 17 8.11 -7.59 2.45
N SER A 18 9.25 -8.18 2.81
CA SER A 18 10.59 -7.67 2.51
C SER A 18 10.80 -7.36 1.01
N ALA A 19 10.23 -8.17 0.12
CA ALA A 19 10.34 -7.98 -1.32
C ALA A 19 9.51 -6.78 -1.84
N LEU A 20 8.34 -6.55 -1.25
CA LEU A 20 7.49 -5.39 -1.53
C LEU A 20 8.19 -4.10 -1.06
N PHE A 21 8.67 -4.07 0.19
CA PHE A 21 9.26 -2.88 0.79
C PHE A 21 10.49 -2.35 0.05
N ARG A 22 11.27 -3.24 -0.58
CA ARG A 22 12.42 -2.85 -1.40
C ARG A 22 12.05 -2.14 -2.71
N LYS A 23 10.81 -2.31 -3.18
CA LYS A 23 10.30 -1.71 -4.42
C LYS A 23 9.56 -0.38 -4.17
N LEU A 24 9.18 -0.12 -2.92
CA LEU A 24 8.37 1.04 -2.58
C LEU A 24 9.13 2.35 -2.84
N PRO A 25 8.49 3.34 -3.50
CA PRO A 25 9.06 4.68 -3.62
C PRO A 25 9.12 5.34 -2.23
N SER A 26 9.97 6.37 -2.06
CA SER A 26 10.06 7.11 -0.80
C SER A 26 8.67 7.59 -0.34
N PRO A 27 8.21 7.27 0.88
CA PRO A 27 6.92 7.75 1.39
C PRO A 27 6.98 9.21 1.83
N ILE A 28 8.15 9.86 1.79
CA ILE A 28 8.35 11.25 2.19
C ILE A 28 8.70 12.11 0.97
N GLU A 29 7.94 13.18 0.79
CA GLU A 29 8.24 14.28 -0.13
C GLU A 29 9.27 15.19 0.55
N ARG A 30 10.54 15.06 0.15
CA ARG A 30 11.66 15.73 0.83
C ARG A 30 11.62 17.25 0.69
N SER A 31 11.03 17.76 -0.38
CA SER A 31 10.93 19.22 -0.61
C SER A 31 10.04 19.91 0.42
N ALA A 32 8.96 19.24 0.83
CA ALA A 32 7.98 19.73 1.79
C ALA A 32 8.12 19.10 3.19
N MET A 33 8.98 18.09 3.34
CA MET A 33 9.09 17.25 4.54
C MET A 33 7.73 16.70 4.97
N ALA A 34 6.94 16.26 3.99
CA ALA A 34 5.57 15.78 4.18
C ALA A 34 5.45 14.32 3.77
N GLU A 35 4.60 13.57 4.48
CA GLU A 35 4.28 12.19 4.12
C GLU A 35 3.38 12.16 2.87
N ILE A 36 3.79 11.40 1.87
CA ILE A 36 3.07 11.15 0.63
C ILE A 36 2.02 10.06 0.84
N TYR A 37 2.43 8.98 1.49
CA TYR A 37 1.56 7.87 1.82
C TYR A 37 2.08 7.13 3.06
N ASN A 38 1.19 6.38 3.70
CA ASN A 38 1.53 5.48 4.80
C ASN A 38 0.81 4.14 4.62
N TYR A 39 1.26 3.09 5.31
CA TYR A 39 0.67 1.77 5.20
C TYR A 39 0.85 0.93 6.47
N ALA A 40 -0.01 -0.07 6.61
CA ALA A 40 0.10 -1.13 7.58
C ALA A 40 -0.17 -2.49 6.93
N VAL A 41 0.50 -3.52 7.41
CA VAL A 41 0.23 -4.92 7.05
C VAL A 41 -0.66 -5.50 8.14
N GLU A 42 -1.83 -6.00 7.76
CA GLU A 42 -2.82 -6.60 8.64
C GLU A 42 -2.99 -8.08 8.32
N SER A 43 -3.58 -8.85 9.23
CA SER A 43 -3.79 -10.30 9.03
C SER A 43 -4.72 -10.64 7.86
N ASP A 44 -5.59 -9.70 7.46
CA ASP A 44 -6.53 -9.85 6.35
C ASP A 44 -6.13 -9.05 5.10
N GLY A 45 -4.92 -8.49 5.06
CA GLY A 45 -4.36 -7.84 3.88
C GLY A 45 -3.53 -6.59 4.18
N PHE A 46 -3.69 -5.56 3.37
CA PHE A 46 -2.97 -4.29 3.52
C PHE A 46 -3.91 -3.14 3.79
N TYR A 47 -3.44 -2.19 4.58
CA TYR A 47 -4.08 -0.89 4.77
C TYR A 47 -3.14 0.19 4.24
N PHE A 48 -3.64 1.05 3.35
CA PHE A 48 -2.85 2.07 2.67
C PHE A 48 -3.54 3.42 2.77
N VAL A 49 -2.77 4.48 3.03
CA VAL A 49 -3.26 5.85 3.14
C VAL A 49 -2.53 6.72 2.14
N ASP A 50 -3.24 7.35 1.20
CA ASP A 50 -2.73 8.41 0.33
C ASP A 50 -2.98 9.77 1.00
N HIS A 51 -1.92 10.49 1.36
CA HIS A 51 -2.01 11.80 2.02
C HIS A 51 -2.22 12.96 1.02
N LEU A 52 -2.32 12.65 -0.27
CA LEU A 52 -2.57 13.58 -1.37
C LEU A 52 -1.47 14.63 -1.61
N VAL A 53 -0.27 14.40 -1.05
CA VAL A 53 0.89 15.30 -1.20
C VAL A 53 1.57 15.13 -2.56
N ASN A 54 1.80 13.89 -2.98
CA ASN A 54 2.37 13.55 -4.28
C ASN A 54 1.64 12.34 -4.85
N ARG A 55 0.57 12.61 -5.60
CA ARG A 55 -0.33 11.58 -6.14
C ARG A 55 0.35 10.62 -7.11
N GLU A 56 1.37 11.06 -7.82
CA GLU A 56 2.12 10.18 -8.73
C GLU A 56 2.84 9.09 -7.94
N ILE A 57 3.59 9.48 -6.90
CA ILE A 57 4.29 8.52 -6.03
C ILE A 57 3.30 7.64 -5.26
N ALA A 58 2.23 8.22 -4.70
CA ALA A 58 1.21 7.46 -3.98
C ALA A 58 0.53 6.42 -4.88
N SER A 59 0.22 6.78 -6.14
CA SER A 59 -0.40 5.85 -7.10
C SER A 59 0.50 4.67 -7.46
N VAL A 60 1.82 4.91 -7.59
CA VAL A 60 2.81 3.85 -7.83
C VAL A 60 2.90 2.92 -6.62
N ALA A 61 2.95 3.48 -5.41
CA ALA A 61 2.98 2.69 -4.18
C ALA A 61 1.70 1.85 -4.04
N LEU A 62 0.52 2.45 -4.18
CA LEU A 62 -0.77 1.75 -4.10
C LEU A 62 -0.83 0.58 -5.10
N ARG A 63 -0.38 0.80 -6.34
CA ARG A 63 -0.32 -0.26 -7.34
C ARG A 63 0.59 -1.42 -6.92
N LEU A 64 1.75 -1.14 -6.31
CA LEU A 64 2.63 -2.20 -5.81
C LEU A 64 1.95 -3.06 -4.73
N PHE A 65 1.15 -2.47 -3.84
CA PHE A 65 0.37 -3.24 -2.85
C PHE A 65 -0.71 -4.10 -3.52
N ILE A 66 -1.40 -3.58 -4.54
CA ILE A 66 -2.40 -4.32 -5.32
C ILE A 66 -1.75 -5.49 -6.07
N ASP A 67 -0.65 -5.24 -6.79
CA ASP A 67 0.07 -6.24 -7.57
C ASP A 67 0.66 -7.33 -6.65
N GLU A 68 1.15 -6.96 -5.46
CA GLU A 68 1.61 -7.93 -4.45
C GLU A 68 0.44 -8.78 -3.94
N ALA A 69 -0.69 -8.18 -3.57
CA ALA A 69 -1.86 -8.93 -3.11
C ALA A 69 -2.38 -9.92 -4.17
N LEU A 70 -2.36 -9.53 -5.45
CA LEU A 70 -2.73 -10.38 -6.58
C LEU A 70 -1.73 -11.52 -6.85
N THR A 71 -0.49 -11.41 -6.37
CA THR A 71 0.49 -12.49 -6.47
C THR A 71 0.15 -13.66 -5.53
N HIS A 72 -0.49 -13.35 -4.39
CA HIS A 72 -0.84 -14.34 -3.36
C HIS A 72 -2.28 -14.83 -3.45
N SER A 73 -3.18 -14.03 -4.02
CA SER A 73 -4.61 -14.35 -4.12
C SER A 73 -5.14 -14.05 -5.52
N PRO A 74 -5.91 -14.97 -6.14
CA PRO A 74 -6.47 -14.74 -7.47
C PRO A 74 -7.52 -13.61 -7.51
N SER A 75 -8.01 -13.19 -6.35
CA SER A 75 -8.91 -12.05 -6.21
C SER A 75 -8.58 -11.25 -4.95
N ILE A 76 -8.84 -9.95 -5.01
CA ILE A 76 -8.67 -9.00 -3.92
C ILE A 76 -9.94 -8.14 -3.78
N GLN A 77 -10.15 -7.56 -2.61
CA GLN A 77 -11.19 -6.55 -2.40
C GLN A 77 -10.53 -5.24 -1.97
N ILE A 78 -10.99 -4.12 -2.53
CA ILE A 78 -10.53 -2.78 -2.14
C ILE A 78 -11.74 -2.05 -1.54
N ILE A 79 -11.60 -1.59 -0.31
CA ILE A 79 -12.64 -0.92 0.47
C ILE A 79 -12.09 0.44 0.89
N GLU A 80 -12.87 1.51 0.66
CA GLU A 80 -12.63 2.81 1.29
C GLU A 80 -13.28 2.79 2.69
N PRO A 81 -12.49 2.92 3.78
CA PRO A 81 -12.98 2.97 5.16
C PRO A 81 -13.91 4.14 5.46
#